data_AF-A0A6A7LLQ9-F1
#
_entry.id   AF-A0A6A7LLQ9-F1
#
_cell.length_a   1.000
_cell.length_b   1.000
_cell.length_c   1.000
_cell.angle_alpha   90.00
_cell.angle_beta   90.00
_cell.angle_gamma   90.00
#
_symmetry.space_group_name_H-M   'P 1'
#
loop_
_entity.id
_entity.type
_entity.pdbx_description
1 polymer ?
#
loop_
_entity_poly.entity_id
_entity_poly.type
_entity_poly.pdbx_seq_one_letter_code
_entity_poly.pdbx_strand_id
1 'polypeptide(L)'
;GAVPQQPRPQRRDAHTRVAPRIACEPIGELVNFRNGLLDWRSGELRSHTPDVLSTVQLPVNYNPDATCPAFDRFLAEVVPADMIDIVWELIGYLVFSGNPLHKAVMLMGGGNNGKGTFLHVLEKLLGGKRNITAVSLHDLVNTRFSTASLYGKLANIAGDIDGSYLESTAT
;
A
#
# COMPACT_ATOMS: atom_id res chain seq x y z
N GLY A 1 17.28 -44.09 -59.48
CA GLY A 1 17.77 -44.14 -58.09
C GLY A 1 17.57 -42.78 -57.47
N ALA A 2 16.76 -42.67 -56.43
CA ALA A 2 16.46 -41.41 -55.76
C ALA A 2 17.64 -40.98 -54.87
N VAL A 3 18.02 -39.70 -54.96
CA VAL A 3 19.07 -39.09 -54.14
C VAL A 3 18.52 -38.84 -52.73
N PRO A 4 19.20 -39.27 -51.64
CA PRO A 4 18.71 -39.04 -50.29
C PRO A 4 18.95 -37.58 -49.87
N GLN A 5 17.88 -36.88 -49.46
CA GLN A 5 17.97 -35.55 -48.87
C GLN A 5 18.51 -35.65 -47.43
N GLN A 6 19.60 -34.94 -47.14
CA GLN A 6 20.08 -34.76 -45.77
C GLN A 6 19.14 -33.82 -45.00
N PRO A 7 18.87 -34.09 -43.70
CA PRO A 7 18.03 -33.22 -42.89
C PRO A 7 18.75 -31.90 -42.58
N ARG A 8 18.02 -30.79 -42.71
CA ARG A 8 18.50 -29.45 -42.34
C ARG A 8 18.76 -29.36 -40.83
N PRO A 9 19.81 -28.64 -40.38
CA PRO A 9 20.10 -28.48 -38.96
C PRO A 9 18.98 -27.70 -38.27
N GLN A 10 18.42 -28.26 -37.20
CA GLN A 10 17.47 -27.58 -36.34
C GLN A 10 18.16 -26.40 -35.65
N ARG A 11 17.64 -25.19 -35.84
CA ARG A 11 18.01 -24.02 -35.05
C ARG A 11 17.70 -24.32 -33.59
N ARG A 12 18.72 -24.29 -32.72
CA ARG A 12 18.52 -24.21 -31.27
C ARG A 12 17.95 -22.83 -30.97
N ASP A 13 16.67 -22.77 -30.63
CA ASP A 13 16.03 -21.58 -30.09
C ASP A 13 16.58 -21.32 -28.68
N ALA A 14 17.68 -20.58 -28.62
CA ALA A 14 18.00 -19.82 -27.43
C ALA A 14 16.98 -18.66 -27.34
N HIS A 15 16.54 -18.34 -26.12
CA HIS A 15 15.66 -17.24 -25.72
C HIS A 15 14.18 -17.59 -25.54
N THR A 16 13.80 -17.85 -24.29
CA THR A 16 12.74 -17.08 -23.62
C THR A 16 13.02 -17.14 -22.13
N ARG A 17 13.80 -16.19 -21.58
CA ARG A 17 13.66 -15.90 -20.15
C ARG A 17 12.27 -15.30 -20.02
N VAL A 18 11.31 -16.11 -19.58
CA VAL A 18 9.98 -15.62 -19.20
C VAL A 18 10.25 -14.52 -18.18
N ALA A 19 9.98 -13.27 -18.54
CA ALA A 19 10.07 -12.18 -17.57
C ALA A 19 9.20 -12.60 -16.38
N PRO A 20 9.73 -12.57 -15.14
CA PRO A 20 8.96 -12.98 -13.99
C PRO A 20 7.68 -12.15 -14.02
N ARG A 21 6.53 -12.84 -14.05
CA ARG A 21 5.25 -12.16 -13.93
C ARG A 21 5.30 -11.42 -12.61
N ILE A 22 5.12 -10.11 -12.65
CA ILE A 22 4.80 -9.35 -11.43
C ILE A 22 3.48 -9.98 -10.98
N ALA A 23 3.55 -10.90 -10.01
CA ALA A 23 2.36 -11.37 -9.35
C ALA A 23 1.75 -10.13 -8.72
N CYS A 24 0.52 -9.79 -9.09
CA CYS A 24 -0.16 -8.62 -8.54
C CYS A 24 -0.44 -8.79 -7.04
N GLU A 25 -0.26 -10.00 -6.51
CA GLU A 25 -0.39 -10.32 -5.10
C GLU A 25 0.94 -10.05 -4.38
N PRO A 26 0.97 -9.09 -3.44
CA PRO A 26 2.15 -8.84 -2.64
C PRO A 26 2.39 -9.99 -1.66
N ILE A 27 3.66 -10.15 -1.26
CA ILE A 27 4.03 -11.06 -0.17
C ILE A 27 3.56 -10.42 1.14
N GLY A 28 2.50 -10.99 1.73
CA GLY A 28 1.81 -10.38 2.88
C GLY A 28 2.68 -10.20 4.12
N GLU A 29 3.75 -10.98 4.26
CA GLU A 29 4.70 -10.92 5.37
C GLU A 29 5.79 -9.84 5.21
N LEU A 30 5.98 -9.28 4.01
CA LEU A 30 7.09 -8.38 3.74
C LEU A 30 6.65 -6.93 3.53
N VAL A 31 7.34 -6.01 4.21
CA VAL A 31 7.20 -4.57 4.02
C VAL A 31 8.49 -4.01 3.41
N ASN A 32 8.38 -3.36 2.25
CA ASN A 32 9.52 -2.81 1.53
C ASN A 32 9.85 -1.38 2.02
N PHE A 33 10.91 -1.25 2.80
CA PHE A 33 11.47 0.02 3.25
C PHE A 33 12.64 0.47 2.38
N ARG A 34 13.06 1.72 2.51
CA ARG A 34 14.22 2.25 1.77
C ARG A 34 15.50 1.45 2.05
N ASN A 35 15.70 0.99 3.29
CA ASN A 35 16.90 0.27 3.72
C ASN A 35 16.80 -1.26 3.67
N GLY A 36 15.65 -1.84 3.29
CA GLY A 36 15.53 -3.30 3.18
C GLY A 36 14.09 -3.80 3.13
N LEU A 37 13.96 -5.12 3.12
CA LEU A 37 12.70 -5.84 3.20
C LEU A 37 12.52 -6.33 4.64
N LEU A 38 11.53 -5.78 5.33
CA LEU A 38 11.19 -6.19 6.69
C LEU A 38 10.21 -7.35 6.63
N ASP A 39 10.55 -8.48 7.26
CA ASP A 39 9.57 -9.47 7.66
C ASP A 39 8.92 -9.00 8.97
N TRP A 40 7.66 -8.57 8.90
CA TRP A 40 6.99 -7.97 10.06
C TRP A 40 6.62 -9.01 11.13
N ARG A 41 6.59 -10.30 10.80
CA ARG A 41 6.31 -11.37 11.77
C ARG A 41 7.53 -11.67 12.63
N SER A 42 8.71 -11.70 12.02
CA SER A 42 9.97 -11.98 12.72
C SER A 42 10.70 -10.72 13.20
N GLY A 43 10.41 -9.56 12.61
CA GLY A 43 11.14 -8.31 12.84
C GLY A 43 12.48 -8.24 12.09
N GLU A 44 12.80 -9.23 11.24
CA GLU A 44 14.07 -9.29 10.54
C GLU A 44 14.09 -8.36 9.32
N LEU A 45 15.07 -7.46 9.27
CA LEU A 45 15.32 -6.61 8.10
C LEU A 45 16.38 -7.25 7.20
N ARG A 46 15.97 -7.63 5.99
CA ARG A 46 16.84 -8.24 4.98
C ARG A 46 17.22 -7.23 3.89
N SER A 47 18.34 -7.45 3.22
CA SER A 47 18.69 -6.68 2.03
C SER A 47 17.70 -6.91 0.89
N HIS A 48 17.53 -5.91 0.04
CA HIS A 48 16.70 -6.02 -1.16
C HIS A 48 17.20 -7.14 -2.07
N THR A 49 16.26 -7.89 -2.65
CA THR A 49 16.54 -8.94 -3.65
C THR A 49 15.59 -8.77 -4.84
N PRO A 50 16.04 -9.02 -6.08
CA PRO A 50 15.17 -9.06 -7.26
C PRO A 50 14.10 -10.17 -7.19
N ASP A 51 14.21 -11.12 -6.27
CA ASP A 51 13.22 -12.19 -6.09
C ASP A 51 11.92 -11.69 -5.44
N VAL A 52 11.97 -10.54 -4.75
CA VAL A 52 10.80 -9.91 -4.13
C VAL A 52 10.34 -8.75 -5.00
N LEU A 53 9.27 -9.00 -5.76
CA LEU A 53 8.66 -8.00 -6.63
C LEU A 53 7.65 -7.17 -5.82
N SER A 54 8.05 -5.97 -5.41
CA SER A 54 7.14 -5.00 -4.77
C SER A 54 6.90 -3.81 -5.68
N THR A 55 5.62 -3.45 -5.86
CA THR A 55 5.21 -2.24 -6.61
C THR A 55 5.28 -0.98 -5.74
N VAL A 56 5.39 -1.15 -4.42
CA VAL A 56 5.45 -0.08 -3.43
C VAL A 56 6.74 -0.16 -2.62
N GLN A 57 7.22 0.99 -2.17
CA GLN A 57 8.33 1.11 -1.23
C GLN A 57 8.09 2.32 -0.34
N LEU A 58 8.18 2.13 0.99
CA LEU A 58 8.12 3.21 1.96
C LEU A 58 9.42 4.03 1.88
N PRO A 59 9.35 5.37 1.79
CA PRO A 59 10.54 6.22 1.61
C PRO A 59 11.29 6.49 2.92
N VAL A 60 11.10 5.64 3.94
CA VAL A 60 11.73 5.73 5.25
C VAL A 60 12.60 4.50 5.51
N ASN A 61 13.58 4.64 6.39
CA ASN A 61 14.38 3.52 6.85
C ASN A 61 13.68 2.88 8.05
N TYR A 62 13.55 1.55 8.05
CA TYR A 62 13.14 0.81 9.23
C TYR A 62 14.23 0.91 10.31
N ASN A 63 13.83 1.27 11.52
CA ASN A 63 14.67 1.30 12.71
C ASN A 63 13.86 0.68 13.87
N PRO A 64 14.25 -0.49 14.41
CA PRO A 64 13.51 -1.15 15.49
C PRO A 64 13.53 -0.35 16.81
N ASP A 65 14.52 0.53 16.98
CA ASP A 65 14.67 1.38 18.19
C ASP A 65 14.03 2.76 18.02
N ALA A 66 13.30 3.01 16.92
CA ALA A 66 12.66 4.28 16.68
C ALA A 66 11.55 4.56 17.70
N THR A 67 11.49 5.81 18.18
CA THR A 67 10.42 6.31 19.03
C THR A 67 9.78 7.54 18.39
N CYS A 68 8.54 7.85 18.76
CA CYS A 68 7.81 9.00 18.24
C CYS A 68 7.07 9.82 19.31
N PRO A 69 7.76 10.37 20.33
CA PRO A 69 7.09 11.00 21.49
C PRO A 69 6.19 12.18 21.14
N ALA A 70 6.49 12.91 20.06
CA ALA A 70 5.63 14.01 19.60
C ALA A 70 4.31 13.49 18.98
N PHE A 71 4.37 12.38 18.27
CA PHE A 71 3.17 11.74 17.70
C PHE A 71 2.34 11.07 18.81
N ASP A 72 3.00 10.42 19.77
CA ASP A 72 2.32 9.81 20.92
C ASP A 72 1.52 10.85 21.72
N ARG A 73 2.13 12.02 21.99
CA ARG A 73 1.42 13.15 22.62
C ARG A 73 0.25 13.64 21.77
N PHE A 74 0.48 13.82 20.47
CA PHE A 74 -0.59 14.23 19.56
C PHE A 74 -1.77 13.26 19.57
N LEU A 75 -1.52 11.94 19.56
CA LEU A 75 -2.59 10.94 19.66
C LEU A 75 -3.34 11.05 20.99
N ALA A 76 -2.62 11.19 22.10
CA ALA A 76 -3.25 11.36 23.42
C ALA A 76 -4.10 12.64 23.54
N GLU A 77 -3.80 13.68 22.75
CA GLU A 77 -4.56 14.93 22.71
C GLU A 77 -5.85 14.83 21.86
N VAL A 78 -5.83 14.06 20.77
CA VAL A 78 -6.91 14.07 19.76
C VAL A 78 -7.72 12.78 19.65
N VAL A 79 -7.24 11.69 20.26
CA VAL A 79 -7.87 10.36 20.23
C VAL A 79 -8.23 9.93 21.66
N PRO A 80 -9.45 9.42 21.90
CA PRO A 80 -9.80 8.77 23.15
C PRO A 80 -8.80 7.66 23.52
N ALA A 81 -8.42 7.56 24.79
CA ALA A 81 -7.36 6.67 25.23
C ALA A 81 -7.60 5.19 24.88
N ASP A 82 -8.87 4.75 24.88
CA ASP A 82 -9.30 3.40 24.52
C ASP A 82 -9.23 3.10 23.00
N MET A 83 -9.05 4.13 22.17
CA MET A 83 -8.96 4.02 20.71
C MET A 83 -7.52 4.15 20.18
N ILE A 84 -6.54 4.47 21.03
CA ILE A 84 -5.15 4.69 20.61
C ILE A 84 -4.55 3.43 19.97
N ASP A 85 -4.80 2.25 20.55
CA ASP A 85 -4.30 0.97 20.02
C ASP A 85 -4.87 0.68 18.63
N ILE A 86 -6.15 0.97 18.41
CA ILE A 86 -6.81 0.81 17.10
C ILE A 86 -6.18 1.75 16.06
N VAL A 87 -5.78 2.96 16.46
CA VAL A 87 -5.08 3.89 15.56
C VAL A 87 -3.71 3.35 15.17
N TRP A 88 -2.98 2.72 16.09
CA TRP A 88 -1.72 2.04 15.79
C TRP A 88 -1.91 0.84 14.86
N GLU A 89 -2.92 0.01 15.11
CA GLU A 89 -3.29 -1.09 14.22
C GLU A 89 -3.65 -0.60 12.81
N LEU A 90 -4.38 0.50 12.71
CA LEU A 90 -4.70 1.14 11.42
C LEU A 90 -3.43 1.61 10.69
N ILE A 91 -2.49 2.24 11.38
CA ILE A 91 -1.21 2.66 10.78
C ILE A 91 -0.42 1.44 10.30
N GLY A 92 -0.35 0.39 11.12
CA GLY A 92 0.28 -0.89 10.77
C GLY A 92 -0.40 -1.55 9.57
N TYR A 93 -1.72 -1.46 9.48
CA TYR A 93 -2.47 -1.96 8.34
C TYR A 93 -2.13 -1.22 7.04
N LEU A 94 -2.01 0.11 7.10
CA LEU A 94 -1.77 0.96 5.93
C LEU A 94 -0.37 0.79 5.31
N VAL A 95 0.60 0.22 6.05
CA VAL A 95 1.92 -0.11 5.48
C VAL A 95 1.92 -1.43 4.71
N PHE A 96 0.89 -2.27 4.87
CA PHE A 96 0.74 -3.49 4.06
C PHE A 96 0.21 -3.17 2.66
N SER A 97 0.73 -3.92 1.69
CA SER A 97 0.23 -3.87 0.33
C SER A 97 -0.90 -4.87 0.12
N GLY A 98 -1.76 -4.62 -0.88
CA GLY A 98 -2.81 -5.56 -1.28
C GLY A 98 -4.13 -5.44 -0.53
N ASN A 99 -4.25 -4.50 0.44
CA ASN A 99 -5.49 -4.26 1.20
C ASN A 99 -6.09 -5.56 1.80
N PRO A 100 -5.33 -6.38 2.54
CA PRO A 100 -5.72 -7.76 2.87
C PRO A 100 -7.00 -7.89 3.72
N LEU A 101 -7.43 -6.83 4.40
CA LEU A 101 -8.65 -6.84 5.22
C LEU A 101 -9.88 -6.26 4.49
N HIS A 102 -9.70 -5.71 3.28
CA HIS A 102 -10.75 -5.02 2.51
C HIS A 102 -11.55 -4.01 3.34
N LYS A 103 -10.86 -3.19 4.15
CA LYS A 103 -11.49 -2.19 5.04
C LYS A 103 -11.29 -0.76 4.52
N ALA A 104 -12.27 0.08 4.81
CA ALA A 104 -12.18 1.53 4.72
C ALA A 104 -12.46 2.13 6.11
N VAL A 105 -11.76 3.21 6.45
CA VAL A 105 -11.92 3.91 7.73
C VAL A 105 -12.37 5.34 7.45
N MET A 106 -13.40 5.78 8.18
CA MET A 106 -13.91 7.14 8.12
C MET A 106 -13.61 7.86 9.44
N LEU A 107 -12.89 8.97 9.37
CA LEU A 107 -12.56 9.77 10.54
C LEU A 107 -13.69 10.77 10.81
N MET A 108 -14.66 10.39 11.63
CA MET A 108 -15.84 11.22 11.95
C MET A 108 -15.60 12.19 13.11
N GLY A 109 -16.09 13.43 13.02
CA GLY A 109 -15.97 14.45 14.07
C GLY A 109 -16.00 15.87 13.49
N GLY A 110 -16.25 16.86 14.36
CA GLY A 110 -16.29 18.27 13.94
C GLY A 110 -14.96 18.77 13.36
N GLY A 111 -14.98 19.95 12.76
CA GLY A 111 -13.77 20.62 12.27
C GLY A 111 -12.76 20.89 13.40
N ASN A 112 -11.48 21.01 13.02
CA ASN A 112 -10.38 21.39 13.91
C ASN A 112 -10.01 20.40 15.04
N ASN A 113 -10.25 19.09 14.86
CA ASN A 113 -9.93 18.03 15.83
C ASN A 113 -8.68 17.20 15.45
N GLY A 114 -7.68 17.79 14.80
CA GLY A 114 -6.44 17.08 14.45
C GLY A 114 -6.53 16.08 13.28
N LYS A 115 -7.71 15.84 12.69
CA LYS A 115 -7.90 14.94 11.54
C LYS A 115 -6.97 15.25 10.37
N GLY A 116 -6.92 16.51 9.95
CA GLY A 116 -6.04 16.95 8.86
C GLY A 116 -4.57 16.71 9.18
N THR A 117 -4.15 16.96 10.42
CA THR A 117 -2.79 16.66 10.89
C THR A 117 -2.51 15.17 10.85
N PHE A 118 -3.42 14.33 11.32
CA PHE A 118 -3.27 12.87 11.28
C PHE A 118 -3.16 12.34 9.85
N LEU A 119 -4.06 12.77 8.95
CA LEU A 119 -3.99 12.43 7.53
C LEU A 119 -2.67 12.89 6.90
N HIS A 120 -2.18 14.08 7.25
CA HIS A 120 -0.89 14.57 6.78
C HIS A 120 0.29 13.71 7.24
N VAL A 121 0.27 13.22 8.49
CA VAL A 121 1.29 12.29 8.99
C VAL A 121 1.26 10.98 8.20
N LEU A 122 0.07 10.40 7.99
CA LEU A 122 -0.09 9.19 7.17
C LEU A 122 0.42 9.40 5.74
N GLU A 123 0.11 10.54 5.12
CA GLU A 123 0.59 10.89 3.79
C GLU A 123 2.11 10.89 3.72
N LYS A 124 2.78 11.47 4.72
CA LYS A 124 4.25 11.50 4.78
C LYS A 124 4.85 10.12 5.05
N LEU A 125 4.28 9.37 5.99
CA LEU A 125 4.73 8.02 6.34
C LEU A 125 4.70 7.08 5.15
N LEU A 126 3.56 7.06 4.43
CA LEU A 126 3.35 6.15 3.31
C LEU A 126 4.06 6.60 2.04
N GLY A 127 4.60 7.82 1.98
CA GLY A 127 5.37 8.32 0.83
C GLY A 127 4.59 9.11 -0.20
N GLY A 128 3.49 9.72 0.23
CA GLY A 128 2.70 10.67 -0.52
C GLY A 128 2.18 10.12 -1.84
N LYS A 129 2.16 10.97 -2.89
CA LYS A 129 1.59 10.65 -4.20
C LYS A 129 2.16 9.39 -4.88
N ARG A 130 3.36 8.94 -4.48
CA ARG A 130 3.94 7.70 -5.00
C ARG A 130 3.14 6.48 -4.58
N ASN A 131 2.71 6.42 -3.32
CA ASN A 131 2.05 5.25 -2.75
C ASN A 131 0.60 5.52 -2.33
N ILE A 132 0.10 6.76 -2.43
CA ILE A 132 -1.25 7.14 -2.03
C ILE A 132 -1.99 7.81 -3.20
N THR A 133 -3.31 7.68 -3.21
CA THR A 133 -4.25 8.47 -4.02
C THR A 133 -5.26 9.21 -3.16
N ALA A 134 -5.99 10.14 -3.77
CA ALA A 134 -7.06 10.90 -3.11
C ALA A 134 -8.30 10.93 -4.00
N VAL A 135 -8.77 9.75 -4.43
CA VAL A 135 -10.01 9.60 -5.20
C VAL A 135 -11.18 9.68 -4.23
N SER A 136 -12.14 10.57 -4.51
CA SER A 136 -13.36 10.67 -3.70
C SER A 136 -14.21 9.40 -3.81
N LEU A 137 -15.06 9.15 -2.81
CA LEU A 137 -15.98 8.01 -2.85
C LEU A 137 -16.97 8.13 -4.03
N HIS A 138 -17.42 9.35 -4.32
CA HIS A 138 -18.22 9.67 -5.50
C HIS A 138 -17.53 9.24 -6.80
N ASP A 139 -16.25 9.59 -6.97
CA ASP A 139 -15.53 9.27 -8.22
C ASP A 139 -15.18 7.79 -8.31
N LEU A 140 -14.97 7.11 -7.18
CA LEU A 140 -14.80 5.65 -7.15
C LEU A 140 -16.04 4.92 -7.67
N VAL A 141 -17.24 5.43 -7.38
CA VAL A 141 -18.51 4.83 -7.80
C VAL A 141 -18.87 5.25 -9.23
N ASN A 142 -18.74 6.53 -9.55
CA ASN A 142 -19.32 7.11 -10.77
C ASN A 142 -18.35 7.19 -11.95
N THR A 143 -17.04 7.04 -11.73
CA THR A 143 -16.04 7.16 -12.79
C THR A 143 -15.36 5.83 -13.08
N ARG A 144 -15.64 5.29 -14.27
CA ARG A 144 -15.17 3.97 -14.74
C ARG A 144 -13.66 3.72 -14.61
N PHE A 145 -12.83 4.78 -14.69
CA PHE A 145 -11.37 4.67 -14.70
C PHE A 145 -10.71 5.07 -13.38
N SER A 146 -11.46 5.58 -12.40
CA SER A 146 -10.89 6.06 -11.13
C SER A 146 -10.26 4.94 -10.32
N THR A 147 -10.81 3.73 -10.40
CA THR A 147 -10.26 2.54 -9.72
C THR A 147 -8.88 2.14 -10.24
N ALA A 148 -8.56 2.44 -11.51
CA ALA A 148 -7.23 2.15 -12.06
C ALA A 148 -6.13 2.97 -11.38
N SER A 149 -6.46 4.16 -10.84
CA SER A 149 -5.48 4.99 -10.12
C SER A 149 -5.04 4.39 -8.78
N LEU A 150 -5.86 3.52 -8.18
CA LEU A 150 -5.56 2.79 -6.94
C LEU A 150 -4.49 1.71 -7.14
N TYR A 151 -4.24 1.29 -8.38
CA TYR A 151 -3.32 0.20 -8.65
C TYR A 151 -1.90 0.56 -8.21
N GLY A 152 -1.28 -0.34 -7.43
CA GLY A 152 0.06 -0.12 -6.88
C GLY A 152 0.12 0.96 -5.80
N LYS A 153 -1.00 1.27 -5.14
CA LYS A 153 -1.09 2.20 -4.01
C LYS A 153 -1.34 1.43 -2.72
N LEU A 154 -0.80 1.94 -1.62
CA LEU A 154 -1.01 1.46 -0.26
C LEU A 154 -2.36 1.95 0.29
N ALA A 155 -2.74 3.18 -0.01
CA ALA A 155 -3.95 3.79 0.54
C ALA A 155 -4.61 4.77 -0.43
N ASN A 156 -5.91 4.95 -0.27
CA ASN A 156 -6.67 6.05 -0.83
C ASN A 156 -7.18 6.93 0.31
N ILE A 157 -6.62 8.14 0.43
CA ILE A 157 -6.95 9.10 1.49
C ILE A 157 -7.71 10.26 0.85
N ALA A 158 -9.02 10.33 1.07
CA ALA A 158 -9.87 11.42 0.59
C ALA A 158 -10.39 12.22 1.79
N GLY A 159 -10.20 13.54 1.75
CA GLY A 159 -10.50 14.44 2.86
C GLY A 159 -11.97 14.79 3.04
N ASP A 160 -12.78 14.65 1.99
CA ASP A 160 -14.17 15.14 1.97
C ASP A 160 -15.15 14.02 1.63
N ILE A 161 -15.94 13.64 2.63
CA ILE A 161 -17.23 12.99 2.43
C ILE A 161 -18.24 13.89 3.15
N ASP A 162 -18.98 14.70 2.41
CA ASP A 162 -20.12 15.43 2.96
C ASP A 162 -21.08 14.40 3.59
N GLY A 163 -21.44 14.59 4.86
CA GLY A 163 -22.24 13.62 5.63
C GLY A 163 -23.59 13.27 5.00
N SER A 164 -24.10 14.10 4.11
CA SER A 164 -25.31 13.86 3.31
C SER A 164 -25.18 12.69 2.33
N TYR A 165 -23.97 12.31 1.90
CA TYR A 165 -23.77 11.19 0.97
C TYR A 165 -23.90 9.82 1.65
N LEU A 166 -23.53 9.70 2.92
CA LEU A 166 -23.57 8.43 3.65
C LEU A 166 -25.00 8.00 4.00
N GLU A 167 -25.93 8.95 4.19
CA GLU A 167 -27.34 8.64 4.42
C GLU A 167 -28.02 8.02 3.19
N SER A 168 -27.52 8.31 1.98
CA SER A 168 -28.11 7.82 0.73
C SER A 168 -27.73 6.38 0.34
N THR A 169 -26.71 5.81 0.98
CA THR A 169 -26.14 4.48 0.60
C THR A 169 -26.47 3.36 1.59
N ALA A 170 -27.31 3.64 2.60
CA ALA A 170 -27.75 2.67 3.61
C ALA A 170 -29.05 1.92 3.22
N THR A 171 -29.37 1.84 1.92
CA THR A 171 -30.50 1.03 1.40
C THR A 171 -29.96 -0.26 0.79
#